data_AF-A0A975Y1F4-F1
#
_entry.id   AF-A0A975Y1F4-F1
#
_cell.length_a   1.000
_cell.length_b   1.000
_cell.length_c   1.000
_cell.angle_alpha   90.00
_cell.angle_beta   90.00
_cell.angle_gamma   90.00
#
_symmetry.space_group_name_H-M   'P 1'
#
loop_
_entity.id
_entity.type
_entity.pdbx_description
1 polymer ?
#
loop_
_entity_poly.entity_id
_entity_poly.type
_entity_poly.pdbx_seq_one_letter_code
_entity_poly.pdbx_strand_id
1 'polypeptide(L)'
;MSDTELEIGAQTRAARLVADGAPAIMTVVQDLGTALEGSMSGFRGASAAAFVEAVTAWFEAAQDLGPALTGYAEKLVATDAAAARTETEQDARYQRLAGRLGGAQ
;
A
#
# COMPACT_ATOMS: atom_id res chain seq x y z
N MET A 1 21.34 -14.94 7.17
CA MET A 1 20.03 -14.32 7.46
C MET A 1 20.01 -12.92 6.86
N SER A 2 20.10 -12.81 5.52
CA SER A 2 20.32 -11.53 4.82
C SER A 2 19.08 -11.03 4.06
N ASP A 3 17.93 -11.68 4.24
CA ASP A 3 16.73 -11.45 3.42
C ASP A 3 15.75 -10.42 4.05
N THR A 4 16.15 -9.80 5.16
CA THR A 4 15.34 -8.83 5.93
C THR A 4 15.98 -7.45 6.05
N GLU A 5 17.14 -7.21 5.43
CA GLU A 5 17.70 -5.86 5.37
C GLU A 5 16.91 -5.04 4.35
N LEU A 6 16.41 -3.88 4.79
CA LEU A 6 15.69 -2.96 3.92
C LEU A 6 16.70 -2.21 3.07
N GLU A 7 16.67 -2.41 1.75
CA GLU A 7 17.42 -1.58 0.81
C GLU A 7 16.83 -0.16 0.79
N ILE A 8 17.65 0.86 1.08
CA ILE A 8 17.23 2.26 0.99
C ILE A 8 16.66 2.54 -0.40
N GLY A 9 15.45 3.09 -0.44
CA GLY A 9 14.76 3.47 -1.66
C GLY A 9 13.87 2.37 -2.24
N ALA A 10 14.01 1.11 -1.82
CA ALA A 10 13.17 0.03 -2.33
C ALA A 10 11.71 0.19 -1.91
N GLN A 11 11.45 0.63 -0.67
CA GLN A 11 10.08 0.84 -0.19
C GLN A 11 9.46 2.09 -0.82
N THR A 12 10.26 3.12 -1.11
CA THR A 12 9.81 4.28 -1.90
C THR A 12 9.43 3.88 -3.34
N ARG A 13 10.17 2.96 -3.98
CA ARG A 13 9.80 2.44 -5.31
C ARG A 13 8.51 1.61 -5.25
N ALA A 14 8.36 0.76 -4.24
CA ALA A 14 7.13 0.00 -4.02
C ALA A 14 5.92 0.94 -3.78
N ALA A 15 6.10 2.01 -3.01
CA ALA A 15 5.06 3.01 -2.77
C ALA A 15 4.59 3.69 -4.07
N ARG A 16 5.53 4.03 -4.97
CA ARG A 16 5.20 4.58 -6.29
C ARG A 16 4.41 3.59 -7.13
N LEU A 17 4.83 2.32 -7.16
CA LEU A 17 4.10 1.29 -7.90
C LEU A 17 2.65 1.15 -7.40
N VAL A 18 2.44 1.21 -6.09
CA VAL A 18 1.09 1.19 -5.49
C VAL A 18 0.31 2.44 -5.89
N ALA A 19 0.90 3.62 -5.76
CA ALA A 19 0.25 4.90 -6.09
C ALA A 19 -0.12 5.00 -7.58
N ASP A 20 0.75 4.54 -8.47
CA ASP A 20 0.53 4.56 -9.92
C ASP A 20 -0.50 3.51 -10.35
N GLY A 21 -0.56 2.36 -9.67
CA GLY A 21 -1.51 1.29 -9.96
C GLY A 21 -2.90 1.49 -9.36
N ALA A 22 -3.02 2.24 -8.26
CA ALA A 22 -4.27 2.45 -7.55
C ALA A 22 -5.41 3.02 -8.43
N PRO A 23 -5.19 4.04 -9.29
CA PRO A 23 -6.22 4.53 -10.18
C PRO A 23 -6.81 3.45 -11.10
N ALA A 24 -5.97 2.60 -11.69
CA ALA A 24 -6.41 1.52 -12.58
C ALA A 24 -7.27 0.49 -11.83
N ILE A 25 -6.88 0.15 -10.60
CA ILE A 25 -7.68 -0.75 -9.73
C ILE A 25 -9.04 -0.12 -9.42
N MET A 26 -9.07 1.17 -9.07
CA MET A 26 -10.32 1.87 -8.77
C MET A 26 -11.24 1.94 -10.00
N THR A 27 -10.69 2.14 -11.20
CA THR A 27 -11.47 2.06 -12.45
C THR A 27 -12.10 0.69 -12.64
N VAL A 28 -11.35 -0.40 -12.48
CA VAL A 28 -11.90 -1.77 -12.61
C VAL A 28 -13.03 -2.03 -11.61
N VAL A 29 -12.89 -1.55 -10.38
CA VAL A 29 -13.93 -1.70 -9.34
C VAL A 29 -15.20 -0.91 -9.70
N GLN A 30 -15.05 0.30 -10.23
CA GLN A 30 -16.17 1.13 -10.70
C GLN A 30 -16.85 0.54 -11.93
N ASP A 31 -16.07 0.04 -12.89
CA ASP A 31 -16.58 -0.60 -14.11
C ASP A 31 -17.37 -1.87 -13.77
N LEU A 32 -16.87 -2.67 -12.83
CA LEU A 32 -17.59 -3.85 -12.33
C LEU A 32 -18.90 -3.45 -11.65
N GLY A 33 -18.89 -2.43 -10.79
CA GLY A 33 -20.12 -1.90 -10.18
C GLY A 33 -21.16 -1.48 -11.21
N THR A 34 -20.73 -0.74 -12.23
CA THR A 34 -21.59 -0.28 -13.34
C THR A 34 -22.15 -1.46 -14.15
N ALA A 35 -21.33 -2.48 -14.43
CA ALA A 35 -21.76 -3.68 -15.15
C ALA A 35 -22.77 -4.51 -14.35
N LEU A 36 -22.62 -4.59 -13.03
CA LEU A 36 -23.56 -5.24 -12.12
C LEU A 36 -24.91 -4.51 -12.12
N GLU A 37 -24.91 -3.19 -11.95
CA GLU A 37 -26.15 -2.38 -12.02
C GLU A 37 -26.90 -2.55 -13.34
N GLY A 38 -26.17 -2.56 -14.47
CA GLY A 38 -26.77 -2.79 -15.80
C GLY A 38 -27.40 -4.19 -15.97
N SER A 39 -26.91 -5.18 -15.25
CA SER A 39 -27.40 -6.57 -15.31
C SER A 39 -28.66 -6.83 -14.49
N MET A 40 -29.05 -5.88 -13.62
CA MET A 40 -30.16 -6.03 -12.66
C MET A 40 -31.51 -6.34 -13.34
N SER A 41 -31.74 -5.84 -14.56
CA SER A 41 -32.97 -6.04 -15.32
C SER A 41 -33.30 -7.50 -15.63
N GLY A 42 -32.31 -8.40 -15.57
CA GLY A 42 -32.48 -9.83 -15.79
C GLY A 42 -32.99 -10.61 -14.57
N PHE A 43 -32.97 -10.03 -13.38
CA PHE A 43 -33.35 -10.71 -12.13
C PHE A 43 -34.80 -10.39 -11.73
N ARG A 44 -35.51 -11.35 -11.13
CA ARG A 44 -36.89 -11.17 -10.64
C ARG A 44 -37.14 -11.84 -9.30
N GLY A 45 -38.07 -11.29 -8.52
CA GLY A 45 -38.48 -11.88 -7.24
C GLY A 45 -37.31 -12.00 -6.26
N ALA A 46 -37.21 -13.14 -5.57
CA ALA A 46 -36.18 -13.37 -4.56
C ALA A 46 -34.74 -13.25 -5.09
N SER A 47 -34.49 -13.58 -6.37
CA SER A 47 -33.14 -13.46 -6.94
C SER A 47 -32.74 -12.01 -7.17
N ALA A 48 -33.69 -11.12 -7.45
CA ALA A 48 -33.42 -9.68 -7.56
C ALA A 48 -33.06 -9.08 -6.20
N ALA A 49 -33.74 -9.49 -5.13
CA ALA A 49 -33.42 -9.05 -3.78
C ALA A 49 -32.01 -9.49 -3.35
N ALA A 50 -31.65 -10.76 -3.57
CA ALA A 50 -30.32 -11.26 -3.26
C ALA A 50 -29.21 -10.59 -4.10
N PHE A 51 -29.51 -10.26 -5.36
CA PHE A 51 -28.58 -9.51 -6.21
C PHE A 51 -28.29 -8.11 -5.66
N VAL A 52 -29.33 -7.37 -5.25
CA VAL A 52 -29.18 -6.03 -4.64
C VAL A 52 -28.36 -6.09 -3.37
N GLU A 53 -28.61 -7.09 -2.52
CA GLU A 53 -27.85 -7.29 -1.28
C GLU A 53 -26.37 -7.52 -1.57
N ALA A 54 -26.05 -8.40 -2.52
CA ALA A 54 -24.67 -8.69 -2.93
C ALA A 54 -23.97 -7.45 -3.56
N VAL A 55 -24.67 -6.68 -4.39
CA VAL A 55 -24.13 -5.45 -5.00
C VAL A 55 -23.89 -4.38 -3.93
N THR A 56 -24.80 -4.22 -2.98
CA THR A 56 -24.60 -3.29 -1.85
C THR A 56 -23.35 -3.68 -1.04
N ALA A 57 -23.23 -4.96 -0.67
CA ALA A 57 -22.08 -5.46 0.07
C ALA A 57 -20.75 -5.28 -0.70
N TRP A 58 -20.77 -5.45 -2.03
CA TRP A 58 -19.62 -5.17 -2.89
C TRP A 58 -19.20 -3.71 -2.81
N PHE A 59 -20.15 -2.77 -2.94
CA PHE A 59 -19.84 -1.34 -2.88
C PHE A 59 -19.37 -0.90 -1.50
N GLU A 60 -19.94 -1.44 -0.42
CA GLU A 60 -19.46 -1.19 0.94
C GLU A 60 -18.01 -1.65 1.11
N ALA A 61 -17.67 -2.87 0.68
CA ALA A 61 -16.29 -3.36 0.76
C ALA A 61 -15.32 -2.58 -0.14
N ALA A 62 -15.78 -2.12 -1.31
CA ALA A 62 -14.97 -1.37 -2.26
C ALA A 62 -14.57 0.03 -1.77
N GLN A 63 -15.36 0.65 -0.87
CA GLN A 63 -15.09 1.99 -0.36
C GLN A 63 -13.75 2.09 0.38
N ASP A 64 -13.35 1.03 1.08
CA ASP A 64 -12.13 1.00 1.88
C ASP A 64 -10.87 0.78 1.04
N LEU A 65 -11.01 0.31 -0.20
CA LEU A 65 -9.87 -0.09 -1.03
C LEU A 65 -8.96 1.09 -1.39
N GLY A 66 -9.55 2.21 -1.83
CA GLY A 66 -8.80 3.42 -2.17
C GLY A 66 -8.00 3.97 -0.99
N PRO A 67 -8.65 4.27 0.16
CA PRO A 67 -7.96 4.68 1.39
C PRO A 67 -6.89 3.69 1.85
N ALA A 68 -7.16 2.38 1.76
CA ALA A 68 -6.19 1.36 2.15
C ALA A 68 -4.93 1.36 1.27
N LEU A 69 -5.08 1.49 -0.05
CA LEU A 69 -3.95 1.58 -0.99
C LEU A 69 -3.11 2.83 -0.74
N THR A 70 -3.76 3.98 -0.54
CA THR A 70 -3.06 5.24 -0.19
C THR A 70 -2.31 5.10 1.13
N GLY A 71 -2.98 4.64 2.19
CA GLY A 71 -2.34 4.45 3.50
C GLY A 71 -1.23 3.40 3.49
N TYR A 72 -1.31 2.41 2.61
CA TYR A 72 -0.23 1.45 2.40
C TYR A 72 1.00 2.10 1.74
N ALA A 73 0.80 2.88 0.67
CA ALA A 73 1.89 3.61 0.01
C ALA A 73 2.58 4.60 0.96
N GLU A 74 1.82 5.32 1.78
CA GLU A 74 2.36 6.23 2.81
C GLU A 74 3.23 5.49 3.83
N LYS A 75 2.78 4.32 4.30
CA LYS A 75 3.54 3.49 5.24
C LYS A 75 4.85 2.98 4.62
N LEU A 76 4.83 2.60 3.35
CA LEU A 76 6.05 2.19 2.64
C LEU A 76 7.08 3.33 2.60
N VAL A 77 6.67 4.55 2.28
CA VAL A 77 7.56 5.73 2.31
C VAL A 77 8.08 6.00 3.72
N ALA A 78 7.22 5.90 4.73
CA ALA A 78 7.61 6.10 6.12
C ALA A 78 8.66 5.07 6.59
N THR A 79 8.49 3.80 6.18
CA THR A 79 9.46 2.73 6.44
C THR A 79 10.80 3.01 5.79
N ASP A 80 10.82 3.47 4.54
CA ASP A 80 12.05 3.84 3.83
C ASP A 80 12.81 4.96 4.56
N ALA A 81 12.08 6.01 4.95
CA ALA A 81 12.65 7.14 5.67
C ALA A 81 13.20 6.74 7.04
N ALA A 82 12.55 5.78 7.72
CA ALA A 82 13.03 5.24 8.98
C ALA A 82 14.30 4.39 8.82
N ALA A 83 14.39 3.59 7.75
CA ALA A 83 15.59 2.83 7.42
C ALA A 83 16.78 3.76 7.13
N ALA A 84 16.58 4.78 6.30
CA ALA A 84 17.62 5.75 5.95
C ALA A 84 18.15 6.54 7.17
N ARG A 85 17.26 6.96 8.08
CA ARG A 85 17.66 7.58 9.35
C ARG A 85 18.47 6.61 10.22
N THR A 86 18.03 5.36 10.30
CA THR A 86 18.72 4.33 11.10
C THR A 86 20.14 4.08 10.59
N GLU A 87 20.33 3.95 9.28
CA GLU A 87 21.67 3.80 8.68
C GLU A 87 22.55 5.02 8.98
N THR A 88 22.05 6.23 8.78
CA THR A 88 22.79 7.48 9.07
C THR A 88 23.22 7.55 10.55
N GLU A 89 22.33 7.18 11.48
CA GLU A 89 22.65 7.16 12.91
C GLU A 89 23.68 6.09 13.28
N GLN A 90 23.61 4.92 12.64
CA GLN A 90 24.58 3.84 12.84
C GLN A 90 25.96 4.28 12.34
N ASP A 91 26.06 4.81 11.13
CA ASP A 91 27.32 5.30 10.56
C ASP A 91 27.95 6.38 11.44
N ALA A 92 27.15 7.34 11.92
CA ALA A 92 27.64 8.38 12.82
C ALA A 92 28.14 7.80 14.16
N ARG A 93 27.49 6.77 14.70
CA ARG A 93 27.96 6.07 15.92
C ARG A 93 29.26 5.31 15.66
N TYR A 94 29.37 4.60 14.53
CA TYR A 94 30.57 3.89 14.13
C TYR A 94 31.75 4.84 13.95
N GLN A 95 31.59 5.95 13.24
CA GLN A 95 32.64 6.96 13.06
C GLN A 95 33.12 7.55 14.40
N ARG A 96 32.19 7.83 15.34
CA ARG A 96 32.56 8.28 16.68
C ARG A 96 33.33 7.23 17.46
N LEU A 97 32.94 5.95 17.36
CA LEU A 97 33.66 4.86 18.03
C LEU A 97 35.06 4.65 17.42
N ALA A 98 35.14 4.62 16.09
CA ALA A 98 36.39 4.46 15.35
C ALA A 98 37.36 5.60 15.65
N GLY A 99 36.88 6.86 15.66
CA GLY A 99 37.69 8.02 16.05
C GLY A 99 38.19 7.95 17.50
N ARG A 100 37.43 7.36 18.41
CA ARG A 100 37.85 7.12 19.81
C ARG A 100 38.84 5.96 19.96
N LEU A 101 38.78 4.97 19.09
CA LEU A 101 39.65 3.78 19.14
C LEU A 101 40.95 3.96 18.34
N GLY A 102 40.96 4.83 17.32
CA GLY A 102 42.14 5.19 16.54
C GLY A 102 42.86 6.46 17.01
N GLY A 103 42.31 7.19 17.98
CA GLY A 103 42.85 8.46 18.49
C GLY A 103 43.71 8.32 19.74
N ALA A 104 44.90 7.72 19.60
CA ALA A 104 46.05 7.92 20.50
C ALA A 104 47.32 7.36 19.83
N GLN A 105 47.82 8.07 18.81
CA GLN A 105 49.23 8.13 18.39
C GLN A 105 49.41 9.29 17.40
#